data_AF-A0AAV6V6H1-F1
#
_entry.id   AF-A0AAV6V6H1-F1
#
_cell.length_a   1.000
_cell.length_b   1.000
_cell.length_c   1.000
_cell.angle_alpha   90.00
_cell.angle_beta   90.00
_cell.angle_gamma   90.00
#
_symmetry.space_group_name_H-M   'P 1'
#
loop_
_entity.id
_entity.type
_entity.pdbx_description
1 polymer ?
#
loop_
_entity_poly.entity_id
_entity_poly.type
_entity_poly.pdbx_seq_one_letter_code
_entity_poly.pdbx_strand_id
1 'polypeptide(L)'
;MKCIQDAGLILNAKKCLFGATKIKVLGHVVSQGEVRPDPHNIEAVSRFPTPKSIRDIRSFLGLCSYYRRFIPQFCHKAQPLQGLLKNNSKFVWGPEQETSFQKLFLFTILY
;
A
#
# COMPACT_ATOMS: atom_id res chain seq x y z
N MET A 1 -14.83 28.54 -1.99
CA MET A 1 -14.40 28.76 -0.59
C MET A 1 -15.56 29.12 0.33
N LYS A 2 -16.65 29.73 -0.17
CA LYS A 2 -17.83 30.12 0.61
C LYS A 2 -18.43 28.96 1.44
N CYS A 3 -18.66 27.79 0.83
CA CYS A 3 -19.19 26.62 1.54
C CYS A 3 -18.32 26.14 2.72
N ILE A 4 -17.00 26.36 2.66
CA ILE A 4 -16.07 25.96 3.75
C ILE A 4 -16.18 26.95 4.91
N GLN A 5 -16.31 28.25 4.61
CA GLN A 5 -16.52 29.31 5.60
C GLN A 5 -17.89 29.19 6.28
N ASP A 6 -18.95 28.94 5.48
CA ASP A 6 -20.31 28.77 5.99
C ASP A 6 -20.44 27.54 6.92
N ALA A 7 -19.62 26.51 6.68
CA ALA A 7 -19.52 25.32 7.53
C ALA A 7 -18.59 25.50 8.75
N GLY A 8 -17.98 26.68 8.95
CA GLY A 8 -17.06 26.95 10.06
C GLY A 8 -15.74 26.17 9.99
N LEU A 9 -15.35 25.67 8.81
CA LEU A 9 -14.11 24.91 8.62
C LEU A 9 -12.94 25.86 8.31
N ILE A 10 -11.78 25.59 8.90
CA ILE A 10 -10.55 26.35 8.66
C ILE A 10 -9.56 25.50 7.85
N LEU A 11 -9.03 26.07 6.77
CA LEU A 11 -8.06 25.40 5.92
C LEU A 11 -6.64 25.59 6.46
N ASN A 12 -5.85 24.51 6.42
CA ASN A 12 -4.42 24.61 6.62
C ASN A 12 -3.75 25.02 5.31
N ALA A 13 -3.45 26.32 5.17
CA ALA A 13 -2.86 26.89 3.95
C ALA A 13 -1.58 26.17 3.48
N LYS A 14 -0.76 25.65 4.41
CA LYS A 14 0.47 24.91 4.08
C LYS A 14 0.21 23.56 3.40
N LYS A 15 -1.00 23.00 3.59
CA LYS A 15 -1.42 21.72 3.00
C LYS A 15 -2.32 21.89 1.78
N CYS A 16 -2.73 23.13 1.47
CA CYS A 16 -3.59 23.42 0.32
C CYS A 16 -2.73 23.68 -0.93
N LEU A 17 -3.05 22.98 -2.01
CA LEU A 17 -2.47 23.18 -3.33
C LEU A 17 -3.59 23.56 -4.29
N PHE A 18 -3.45 24.72 -4.94
CA PHE A 18 -4.44 25.23 -5.90
C PHE A 18 -3.82 25.31 -7.29
N GLY A 19 -4.57 24.93 -8.33
CA GLY A 19 -4.10 24.97 -9.72
C GLY A 19 -2.91 24.06 -10.05
N ALA A 20 -2.57 23.11 -9.17
CA ALA A 20 -1.46 22.20 -9.38
C ALA A 20 -1.80 21.10 -10.39
N THR A 21 -0.87 20.82 -11.31
CA THR A 21 -0.99 19.73 -12.29
C THR A 21 -0.65 18.36 -11.70
N LYS A 22 0.03 18.35 -10.55
CA LYS A 22 0.44 17.17 -9.78
C LYS A 22 0.20 17.43 -8.29
N ILE A 23 -0.54 16.53 -7.63
CA ILE A 23 -0.81 16.61 -6.19
C ILE A 23 -0.54 15.28 -5.51
N LYS A 24 -0.09 15.33 -4.25
CA LYS A 24 -0.01 14.17 -3.36
C LYS A 24 -1.24 14.15 -2.45
N VAL A 25 -2.01 13.08 -2.49
CA VAL A 25 -3.25 12.93 -1.70
C VAL A 25 -3.40 11.47 -1.26
N LEU A 26 -3.61 11.24 0.03
CA LEU A 26 -3.85 9.90 0.62
C LEU A 26 -2.84 8.83 0.15
N GLY A 27 -1.54 9.15 0.15
CA GLY A 27 -0.50 8.19 -0.25
C GLY A 27 -0.49 7.83 -1.73
N HIS A 28 -1.12 8.66 -2.55
CA HIS A 28 -1.11 8.60 -4.00
C HIS A 28 -0.65 9.94 -4.59
N VAL A 29 -0.15 9.88 -5.81
CA VAL A 29 0.18 11.02 -6.66
C VAL A 29 -0.83 11.05 -7.79
N VAL A 30 -1.58 12.15 -7.89
CA VAL A 30 -2.53 12.40 -8.98
C VAL A 30 -1.90 13.40 -9.93
N SER A 31 -1.79 13.03 -11.19
CA SER A 31 -1.19 13.86 -12.24
C SER A 31 -1.79 13.50 -13.59
N GLN A 32 -2.16 14.49 -14.39
CA GLN A 32 -2.64 14.29 -15.77
C GLN A 32 -3.77 13.24 -15.91
N GLY A 33 -4.71 13.20 -14.94
CA GLY A 33 -5.82 12.24 -14.94
C GLY A 33 -5.46 10.83 -14.47
N GLU A 34 -4.19 10.57 -14.16
CA GLU A 34 -3.73 9.29 -13.63
C GLU A 34 -3.52 9.37 -12.11
N VAL A 35 -3.78 8.24 -11.44
CA VAL A 35 -3.53 8.05 -10.03
C VAL A 35 -2.45 6.98 -9.89
N ARG A 36 -1.32 7.33 -9.29
CA ARG A 36 -0.21 6.41 -9.02
C ARG A 36 0.06 6.35 -7.52
N PRO A 37 0.61 5.26 -6.99
CA PRO A 37 1.08 5.24 -5.62
C PRO A 37 2.16 6.31 -5.39
N ASP A 38 2.25 6.81 -4.16
CA ASP A 38 3.35 7.68 -3.75
C ASP A 38 4.66 6.88 -3.68
N PRO A 39 5.73 7.27 -4.41
CA PRO A 39 7.02 6.58 -4.38
C PRO A 39 7.59 6.42 -2.97
N HIS A 40 7.31 7.36 -2.08
CA HIS A 40 7.77 7.29 -0.69
C HIS A 40 7.09 6.14 0.08
N ASN A 41 5.81 5.90 -0.18
CA ASN A 41 5.09 4.79 0.43
C ASN A 41 5.49 3.45 -0.19
N ILE A 42 5.79 3.43 -1.50
CA ILE A 42 6.39 2.27 -2.16
C ILE A 42 7.75 1.93 -1.54
N GLU A 43 8.59 2.93 -1.30
CA GLU A 43 9.91 2.76 -0.67
C GLU A 43 9.79 2.23 0.76
N ALA A 44 8.79 2.66 1.52
CA ALA A 44 8.52 2.09 2.84
C ALA A 44 8.13 0.60 2.74
N VAL A 45 7.37 0.21 1.71
CA VAL A 45 7.05 -1.21 1.44
C VAL A 45 8.31 -1.97 1.02
N SER A 46 9.19 -1.34 0.23
CA SER A 46 10.44 -1.93 -0.24
C SER A 46 11.50 -2.11 0.86
N ARG A 47 11.25 -1.61 2.07
CA ARG A 47 12.12 -1.83 3.23
C ARG A 47 11.46 -2.70 4.29
N PHE A 48 10.31 -3.29 3.97
CA PHE A 48 9.59 -4.12 4.93
C PHE A 48 10.42 -5.37 5.26
N PRO A 49 10.73 -5.65 6.53
CA PRO A 49 11.54 -6.79 6.91
C PRO A 49 10.78 -8.09 6.64
N THR A 50 11.49 -9.19 6.40
CA THR A 50 10.89 -10.52 6.25
C THR A 50 10.00 -10.82 7.47
N PRO A 51 8.69 -11.08 7.28
CA PRO A 51 7.76 -11.34 8.37
C PRO A 51 8.22 -12.53 9.23
N LYS A 52 8.31 -12.34 10.55
CA LYS A 52 8.69 -13.41 11.50
C LYS A 52 7.51 -13.91 12.31
N SER A 53 6.35 -13.28 12.16
CA SER A 53 5.13 -13.61 12.89
C SER A 53 3.88 -13.45 12.04
N ILE A 54 2.78 -14.08 12.48
CA ILE A 54 1.44 -13.90 11.90
C ILE A 54 1.03 -12.43 11.89
N ARG A 55 1.41 -11.66 12.93
CA ARG A 55 1.13 -10.22 13.02
C ARG A 55 1.83 -9.47 11.90
N ASP A 56 3.08 -9.78 11.62
CA ASP A 56 3.85 -9.14 10.55
C ASP A 56 3.26 -9.45 9.18
N ILE A 57 2.82 -10.70 8.96
CA ILE A 57 2.14 -11.10 7.72
C ILE A 57 0.84 -10.31 7.53
N ARG A 58 0.01 -10.16 8.58
CA ARG A 58 -1.23 -9.36 8.50
C ARG A 58 -0.92 -7.91 8.17
N SER A 59 0.08 -7.31 8.81
CA SER A 59 0.49 -5.93 8.55
C SER A 59 0.97 -5.77 7.10
N PHE A 60 1.82 -6.69 6.63
CA PHE A 60 2.33 -6.68 5.25
C PHE A 60 1.21 -6.84 4.22
N LEU A 61 0.35 -7.86 4.38
CA LEU A 61 -0.76 -8.09 3.46
C LEU A 61 -1.78 -6.94 3.47
N GLY A 62 -2.01 -6.30 4.62
CA GLY A 62 -2.83 -5.11 4.72
C GLY A 62 -2.27 -3.95 3.88
N LEU A 63 -0.96 -3.71 3.99
CA LEU A 63 -0.27 -2.69 3.21
C LEU A 63 -0.28 -3.00 1.70
N CYS A 64 0.04 -4.23 1.30
CA CYS A 64 -0.02 -4.63 -0.11
C CYS A 64 -1.47 -4.59 -0.65
N SER A 65 -2.46 -4.89 0.18
CA SER A 65 -3.88 -4.79 -0.20
C SER A 65 -4.30 -3.35 -0.48
N TYR A 66 -3.73 -2.36 0.20
CA TYR A 66 -3.98 -0.94 -0.08
C TYR A 66 -3.57 -0.59 -1.52
N TYR A 67 -2.47 -1.18 -2.00
CA TYR A 67 -1.94 -0.99 -3.35
C TYR A 67 -2.35 -2.07 -4.36
N ARG A 68 -3.31 -2.94 -4.02
CA ARG A 68 -3.68 -4.12 -4.83
C ARG A 68 -4.04 -3.80 -6.29
N ARG A 69 -4.58 -2.60 -6.57
CA ARG A 69 -4.95 -2.15 -7.93
C ARG A 69 -3.75 -2.12 -8.88
N PHE A 70 -2.55 -1.93 -8.34
CA PHE A 70 -1.29 -1.84 -9.08
C PHE A 70 -0.52 -3.18 -9.09
N ILE A 71 -1.00 -4.19 -8.38
CA ILE A 71 -0.35 -5.50 -8.27
C ILE A 71 -1.15 -6.52 -9.11
N PRO A 72 -0.69 -6.87 -10.31
CA PRO A 72 -1.38 -7.87 -11.14
C PRO A 72 -1.39 -9.22 -10.44
N GLN A 73 -2.55 -9.88 -10.48
CA GLN A 73 -2.79 -11.18 -9.85
C GLN A 73 -2.50 -11.20 -8.34
N PHE A 74 -2.78 -10.09 -7.64
CA PHE A 74 -2.54 -9.95 -6.20
C PHE A 74 -3.02 -11.15 -5.38
N CYS A 75 -4.26 -11.62 -5.60
CA CYS A 75 -4.82 -12.74 -4.84
C CYS A 75 -4.00 -14.02 -4.98
N HIS A 76 -3.60 -14.37 -6.21
CA HIS A 76 -2.77 -15.55 -6.48
C HIS A 76 -1.39 -15.41 -5.84
N LYS A 77 -0.78 -14.23 -5.95
CA LYS A 77 0.53 -13.95 -5.35
C LYS A 77 0.49 -13.96 -3.82
N ALA A 78 -0.59 -13.49 -3.19
CA ALA A 78 -0.75 -13.42 -1.74
C ALA A 78 -1.22 -14.72 -1.10
N GLN A 79 -1.69 -15.70 -1.88
CA GLN A 79 -2.27 -16.93 -1.36
C GLN A 79 -1.33 -17.69 -0.40
N PRO A 80 -0.02 -17.87 -0.67
CA PRO A 80 0.87 -18.59 0.25
C PRO A 80 1.00 -17.93 1.62
N LEU A 81 0.95 -16.59 1.67
CA LEU A 81 0.97 -15.82 2.91
C LEU A 81 -0.39 -15.82 3.63
N GLN A 82 -1.50 -15.76 2.88
CA GLN A 82 -2.84 -15.90 3.45
C GLN A 82 -3.06 -17.28 4.06
N GLY A 83 -2.42 -18.32 3.53
CA GLY A 83 -2.42 -19.66 4.11
C GLY A 83 -1.90 -19.70 5.55
N LEU A 84 -0.89 -18.88 5.86
CA LEU A 84 -0.32 -18.75 7.22
C LEU A 84 -1.23 -17.98 8.20
N LEU A 85 -2.29 -17.33 7.70
CA LEU A 85 -3.25 -16.60 8.53
C LEU A 85 -4.48 -17.43 8.92
N LYS A 86 -4.62 -18.65 8.39
CA LYS A 86 -5.76 -19.53 8.67
C LYS A 86 -5.68 -20.08 10.09
N ASN A 87 -6.82 -20.21 10.75
CA ASN A 87 -6.89 -20.81 12.09
C ASN A 87 -6.30 -22.24 12.06
N ASN A 88 -5.53 -22.60 13.08
CA ASN A 88 -4.77 -23.86 13.21
C ASN A 88 -3.57 -24.08 12.26
N SER A 89 -3.14 -23.10 11.45
CA SER A 89 -1.89 -23.25 10.69
C SER A 89 -0.65 -23.05 11.58
N LYS A 90 0.28 -24.01 11.58
CA LYS A 90 1.63 -23.77 12.12
C LYS A 90 2.30 -22.69 11.26
N PHE A 91 2.91 -21.69 11.90
CA PHE A 91 3.71 -20.71 11.18
C PHE A 91 4.96 -21.40 10.63
N VAL A 92 4.97 -21.64 9.31
CA VAL A 92 6.09 -22.23 8.59
C VAL A 92 6.46 -21.29 7.45
N TRP A 93 7.64 -20.69 7.54
CA TRP A 93 8.17 -19.85 6.48
C TRP A 93 9.02 -20.71 5.54
N GLY A 94 8.43 -21.13 4.42
CA GLY A 94 9.10 -21.95 3.41
C GLY A 94 9.39 -21.20 2.10
N PRO A 95 9.92 -21.91 1.09
CA PRO A 95 10.24 -21.33 -0.21
C PRO A 95 9.04 -20.68 -0.91
N GLU A 96 7.84 -21.21 -0.73
CA GLU A 96 6.62 -20.67 -1.31
C GLU A 96 6.25 -19.31 -0.70
N GLN A 97 6.39 -19.18 0.62
CA GLN A 97 6.12 -17.93 1.35
C GLN A 97 7.15 -16.87 1.01
N GLU A 98 8.43 -17.24 0.93
CA GLU A 98 9.50 -16.34 0.50
C GLU A 98 9.27 -15.86 -0.93
N THR A 99 8.94 -16.78 -1.85
CA THR A 99 8.62 -16.44 -3.24
C THR A 99 7.40 -15.53 -3.34
N SER A 100 6.35 -15.79 -2.55
CA SER A 100 5.15 -14.96 -2.46
C SER A 100 5.48 -13.54 -1.96
N PHE A 101 6.26 -13.45 -0.88
CA PHE A 101 6.73 -12.20 -0.30
C PHE A 101 7.52 -11.38 -1.33
N GLN A 102 8.50 -11.99 -1.98
CA GLN A 102 9.31 -11.33 -3.01
C GLN A 102 8.49 -10.91 -4.24
N LYS A 103 7.52 -11.73 -4.68
CA LYS A 103 6.64 -11.38 -5.82
C LYS A 103 5.73 -10.20 -5.51
N LEU A 104 5.22 -10.09 -4.29
CA LEU A 104 4.40 -8.94 -3.86
C LEU A 104 5.27 -7.68 -3.70
N PHE A 105 6.50 -7.86 -3.23
CA PHE A 105 7.47 -6.80 -3.05
C PHE A 105 7.96 -6.22 -4.39
N LEU A 106 8.42 -7.06 -5.31
CA LEU A 106 8.94 -6.64 -6.62
C LEU A 106 7.93 -5.83 -7.42
N PHE A 107 6.66 -6.24 -7.45
CA PHE A 107 5.62 -5.52 -8.18
C PHE A 107 5.19 -4.22 -7.52
N THR A 108 5.41 -4.06 -6.22
CA THR A 108 5.17 -2.79 -5.55
C THR A 108 6.24 -1.75 -5.95
N ILE A 109 7.46 -2.19 -6.32
CA ILE A 109 8.63 -1.34 -6.62
C ILE A 109 8.73 -0.93 -8.10
N LEU A 110 8.10 -1.67 -9.02
CA LEU A 110 8.20 -1.43 -10.47
C LEU A 110 7.28 -0.30 -11.01
N TYR A 111 6.77 0.57 -10.14
CA TYR A 111 5.90 1.71 -10.50
C TYR A 111 6.41 3.03 -9.92
#